data_AF-A5CB44-F1
#
_entry.id   AF-A5CB44-F1
#
_cell.length_a   1.000
_cell.length_b   1.000
_cell.length_c   1.000
_cell.angle_alpha   90.00
_cell.angle_beta   90.00
_cell.angle_gamma   90.00
#
_symmetry.space_group_name_H-M   'P 1'
#
loop_
_entity.id
_entity.type
_entity.pdbx_description
1 polymer ?
#
loop_
_entity_poly.entity_id
_entity_poly.type
_entity_poly.pdbx_seq_one_letter_code
_entity_poly.pdbx_strand_id
1 'polypeptide(L)'
;MDPHQHQPIGQADETSPPPSNTATTSCRCCGGPTTCPPPPAWSDISPPPPYRPIRAPAINLPPSNSQQAIILAPNFLGFVVSLSESIRSHKISDPCHQSPILNSILSILQSLIDWVDEIPPVQQSSRYGNLSFRVWQSRLFDNSEQLMLQFLPDDLRSATVELVPYFADSFGNSSRIDYGTGHETNFAAWLYCLARLGLLKEEDYQALVSRVFVKYLELMRKLQFVYCLEPAGSHGVWGLDDYHFLPFIFGSSQLIDHKYMKPKSIHNQDILDNFSKEYMYISCIAFVKQVKKGLFAGHSPLLDDISGVANWNKVNSGMLKMYKAEVLEKVPIMQHFLFGWLIKWYDHC
;
A
#
# COMPACT_ATOMS: atom_id res chain seq x y z
N MET A 1 72.02 -5.98 -12.26
CA MET A 1 73.02 -6.99 -12.65
C MET A 1 72.55 -8.30 -12.09
N ASP A 2 71.80 -9.07 -12.87
CA ASP A 2 71.71 -10.51 -12.66
C ASP A 2 72.85 -11.17 -13.42
N PRO A 3 73.26 -12.38 -12.99
CA PRO A 3 73.21 -13.47 -13.96
C PRO A 3 72.74 -14.81 -13.35
N HIS A 4 71.85 -15.48 -14.10
CA HIS A 4 71.90 -16.86 -14.63
C HIS A 4 72.53 -17.99 -13.77
N GLN A 5 72.10 -19.26 -13.78
CA GLN A 5 71.06 -20.10 -14.40
C GLN A 5 71.35 -21.52 -13.83
N HIS A 6 70.32 -22.36 -13.61
CA HIS A 6 70.23 -23.74 -14.12
C HIS A 6 69.13 -24.56 -13.39
N GLN A 7 68.14 -25.00 -14.15
CA GLN A 7 67.32 -26.21 -13.90
C GLN A 7 68.03 -27.42 -14.56
N PRO A 8 67.77 -28.68 -14.12
CA PRO A 8 66.69 -29.47 -14.74
C PRO A 8 65.90 -30.44 -13.81
N ILE A 9 64.63 -30.67 -14.18
CA ILE A 9 63.87 -31.96 -14.30
C ILE A 9 64.02 -32.96 -13.13
N GLY A 10 63.00 -33.49 -12.44
CA GLY A 10 61.54 -33.56 -12.61
C GLY A 10 61.06 -34.85 -11.91
N GLN A 11 59.91 -34.83 -11.23
CA GLN A 11 58.92 -35.92 -11.10
C GLN A 11 57.87 -35.59 -10.03
N ALA A 12 56.59 -35.71 -10.43
CA ALA A 12 55.39 -35.78 -9.60
C ALA A 12 55.42 -37.07 -8.73
N ASP A 13 54.64 -37.31 -7.68
CA ASP A 13 53.38 -36.74 -7.19
C ASP A 13 53.18 -37.25 -5.73
N GLU A 14 52.09 -36.81 -5.08
CA GLU A 14 51.46 -37.35 -3.85
C GLU A 14 51.81 -36.74 -2.47
N THR A 15 51.28 -35.52 -2.29
CA THR A 15 50.29 -35.10 -1.27
C THR A 15 50.16 -35.83 0.09
N SER A 16 50.35 -35.08 1.18
CA SER A 16 49.42 -35.01 2.33
C SER A 16 49.63 -33.73 3.16
N PRO A 17 48.60 -32.87 3.36
CA PRO A 17 48.63 -31.79 4.35
C PRO A 17 47.81 -32.12 5.63
N PRO A 18 47.98 -31.34 6.73
CA PRO A 18 47.75 -31.76 8.12
C PRO A 18 46.31 -31.46 8.63
N PRO A 19 45.92 -31.84 9.87
CA PRO A 19 44.53 -32.12 10.21
C PRO A 19 43.71 -30.84 10.47
N SER A 20 42.52 -30.79 9.88
CA SER A 20 41.50 -29.77 10.16
C SER A 20 40.67 -30.15 11.39
N ASN A 21 40.85 -29.43 12.48
CA ASN A 21 39.93 -29.41 13.61
C ASN A 21 38.61 -28.77 13.19
N THR A 22 37.62 -29.59 12.87
CA THR A 22 36.20 -29.17 12.80
C THR A 22 35.39 -30.13 13.66
N ALA A 23 35.18 -29.75 14.92
CA ALA A 23 34.22 -30.41 15.79
C ALA A 23 32.81 -30.11 15.26
N THR A 24 32.19 -31.06 14.58
CA THR A 24 30.78 -31.05 14.22
C THR A 24 29.94 -31.37 15.46
N THR A 25 29.29 -30.34 16.03
CA THR A 25 28.34 -30.52 17.13
C THR A 25 27.01 -31.02 16.59
N SER A 26 26.64 -32.27 16.90
CA SER A 26 25.32 -32.84 16.61
C SER A 26 24.41 -32.78 17.84
N CYS A 27 23.10 -32.68 17.62
CA CYS A 27 22.12 -32.70 18.71
C CYS A 27 22.09 -34.08 19.40
N ARG A 28 22.32 -34.14 20.72
CA ARG A 28 22.38 -35.40 21.49
C ARG A 28 21.06 -36.20 21.54
N CYS A 29 19.91 -35.62 21.20
CA CYS A 29 18.62 -36.34 21.20
C CYS A 29 18.23 -36.93 19.84
N CYS A 30 18.69 -36.37 18.72
CA CYS A 30 18.21 -36.79 17.39
C CYS A 30 19.29 -36.87 16.30
N GLY A 31 20.55 -36.55 16.60
CA GLY A 31 21.66 -36.64 15.64
C GLY A 31 21.63 -35.63 14.49
N GLY A 32 20.68 -34.68 14.49
CA GLY A 32 20.57 -33.66 13.46
C GLY A 32 21.70 -32.61 13.49
N PRO A 33 22.05 -32.01 12.32
CA PRO A 33 23.02 -30.93 12.24
C PRO A 33 22.53 -29.66 12.96
N THR A 34 23.41 -29.00 13.71
CA THR A 34 23.08 -27.79 14.51
C THR A 34 23.23 -26.47 13.74
N THR A 35 23.58 -26.53 12.45
CA THR A 35 23.83 -25.34 11.62
C THR A 35 22.83 -25.26 10.48
N CYS A 36 21.97 -24.25 10.50
CA CYS A 36 21.16 -23.87 9.34
C CYS A 36 22.06 -23.25 8.25
N PRO A 37 21.73 -23.42 6.95
CA PRO A 37 22.38 -22.66 5.89
C PRO A 37 22.18 -21.16 6.13
N PRO A 38 23.19 -20.32 5.83
CA PRO A 38 23.04 -18.87 5.97
C PRO A 38 21.91 -18.38 5.05
N PRO A 39 21.14 -17.37 5.47
CA PRO A 39 20.09 -16.79 4.63
C PRO A 39 20.69 -16.23 3.32
N PRO A 40 19.89 -16.09 2.26
CA PRO A 40 20.34 -15.47 1.01
C PRO A 40 20.93 -14.09 1.28
N ALA A 41 21.98 -13.71 0.54
CA ALA A 41 22.55 -12.38 0.64
C ALA A 41 21.54 -11.33 0.16
N TRP A 42 21.26 -10.34 1.01
CA TRP A 42 20.35 -9.22 0.75
C TRP A 42 21.08 -8.09 0.02
N SER A 43 20.36 -7.29 -0.76
CA SER A 43 20.92 -6.08 -1.38
C SER A 43 21.06 -4.94 -0.36
N ASP A 44 22.15 -4.17 -0.46
CA ASP A 44 22.50 -3.06 0.45
C ASP A 44 21.52 -1.87 0.43
N ILE A 45 20.45 -1.94 -0.38
CA ILE A 45 19.51 -0.84 -0.58
C ILE A 45 18.39 -0.86 0.49
N SER A 46 18.13 -1.99 1.16
CA SER A 46 17.27 -2.07 2.36
C SER A 46 17.35 -3.45 3.06
N PRO A 47 18.23 -3.64 4.06
CA PRO A 47 18.22 -4.87 4.85
C PRO A 47 16.93 -4.97 5.69
N PRO A 48 16.28 -6.14 5.80
CA PRO A 48 15.11 -6.29 6.65
C PRO A 48 15.51 -5.99 8.10
N PRO A 49 14.73 -5.20 8.85
CA PRO A 49 15.03 -4.94 10.24
C PRO A 49 15.01 -6.28 11.00
N PRO A 50 15.96 -6.52 11.93
CA PRO A 50 15.95 -7.73 12.75
C PRO A 50 14.64 -7.76 13.53
N TYR A 51 13.75 -8.70 13.19
CA TYR A 51 12.43 -8.79 13.79
C TYR A 51 12.57 -8.88 15.31
N ARG A 52 12.06 -7.84 15.99
CA ARG A 52 11.85 -7.84 17.44
C ARG A 52 10.34 -7.88 17.65
N PRO A 53 9.80 -8.71 18.56
CA PRO A 53 8.37 -8.77 18.81
C PRO A 53 7.83 -7.36 19.06
N ILE A 54 6.87 -6.94 18.25
CA ILE A 54 6.20 -5.65 18.40
C ILE A 54 5.28 -5.80 19.62
N ARG A 55 5.47 -4.94 20.63
CA ARG A 55 4.79 -5.06 21.93
C ARG A 55 3.87 -3.87 22.24
N ALA A 56 3.73 -2.95 21.30
CA ALA A 56 2.95 -1.73 21.47
C ALA A 56 2.08 -1.49 20.23
N PRO A 57 0.85 -0.99 20.41
CA PRO A 57 -0.02 -0.63 19.29
C PRO A 57 0.55 0.57 18.54
N ALA A 58 0.16 0.72 17.27
CA ALA A 58 0.38 1.97 16.57
C ALA A 58 -0.53 3.05 17.17
N ILE A 59 0.04 4.21 17.52
CA ILE A 59 -0.68 5.30 18.22
C ILE A 59 -0.54 6.64 17.49
N ASN A 60 -1.52 7.52 17.69
CA ASN A 60 -1.43 8.92 17.31
C ASN A 60 -0.39 9.65 18.17
N LEU A 61 0.22 10.70 17.61
CA LEU A 61 1.16 11.56 18.34
C LEU A 61 0.44 12.55 19.27
N PRO A 62 1.11 13.02 20.34
CA PRO A 62 0.58 14.09 21.19
C PRO A 62 0.37 15.41 20.42
N PRO A 63 -0.67 16.21 20.75
CA PRO A 63 -1.03 17.43 20.02
C PRO A 63 0.08 18.50 19.94
N SER A 64 1.00 18.53 20.91
CA SER A 64 2.09 19.51 21.01
C SER A 64 3.14 19.41 19.89
N ASN A 65 3.22 18.26 19.22
CA ASN A 65 4.24 17.99 18.19
C ASN A 65 3.66 18.10 16.77
N SER A 66 2.41 18.54 16.62
CA SER A 66 1.69 18.62 15.34
C SER A 66 2.25 19.64 14.33
N GLN A 67 3.06 20.61 14.78
CA GLN A 67 3.68 21.62 13.91
C GLN A 67 5.07 21.26 13.40
N GLN A 68 5.70 20.21 13.92
CA GLN A 68 6.96 19.70 13.40
C GLN A 68 6.62 18.63 12.37
N ALA A 69 6.87 18.98 11.12
CA ALA A 69 6.56 18.19 9.94
C ALA A 69 6.75 16.70 10.19
N ILE A 70 5.64 15.97 10.06
CA ILE A 70 5.61 14.53 10.00
C ILE A 70 6.42 14.15 8.75
N ILE A 71 7.74 13.97 8.90
CA ILE A 71 8.54 13.27 7.90
C ILE A 71 8.30 11.79 8.15
N LEU A 72 7.06 11.42 7.85
CA LEU A 72 6.84 10.13 7.27
C LEU A 72 7.79 10.00 6.07
N ALA A 73 8.31 8.80 5.92
CA ALA A 73 8.24 8.21 4.60
C ALA A 73 9.24 8.64 3.51
N PRO A 74 10.58 8.71 3.71
CA PRO A 74 11.42 8.28 2.59
C PRO A 74 11.01 6.86 2.17
N ASN A 75 10.83 5.97 3.16
CA ASN A 75 10.56 4.56 2.90
C ASN A 75 9.09 4.28 2.53
N PHE A 76 8.10 4.93 3.16
CA PHE A 76 6.70 4.73 2.80
C PHE A 76 6.31 5.44 1.48
N LEU A 77 6.82 6.64 1.19
CA LEU A 77 6.60 7.28 -0.11
C LEU A 77 7.35 6.51 -1.18
N GLY A 78 8.55 6.02 -0.87
CA GLY A 78 9.29 5.07 -1.71
C GLY A 78 8.48 3.81 -2.03
N PHE A 79 7.72 3.28 -1.06
CA PHE A 79 6.79 2.17 -1.31
C PHE A 79 5.64 2.57 -2.24
N VAL A 80 5.00 3.72 -2.04
CA VAL A 80 3.95 4.23 -2.96
C VAL A 80 4.51 4.44 -4.38
N VAL A 81 5.73 4.96 -4.50
CA VAL A 81 6.44 5.10 -5.79
C VAL A 81 6.71 3.72 -6.40
N SER A 82 7.14 2.73 -5.61
CA SER A 82 7.39 1.37 -6.10
C SER A 82 6.12 0.69 -6.59
N LEU A 83 4.99 0.87 -5.88
CA LEU A 83 3.67 0.44 -6.35
C LEU A 83 3.28 1.15 -7.66
N SER A 84 3.48 2.47 -7.75
CA SER A 84 3.21 3.24 -8.96
C SER A 84 4.02 2.74 -10.15
N GLU A 85 5.33 2.51 -10.00
CA GLU A 85 6.17 1.98 -11.09
C GLU A 85 5.80 0.53 -11.45
N SER A 86 5.38 -0.30 -10.49
CA SER A 86 4.99 -1.69 -10.75
C SER A 86 3.80 -1.85 -11.69
N ILE A 87 2.94 -0.82 -11.82
CA ILE A 87 1.78 -0.83 -12.73
C ILE A 87 2.00 0.04 -13.98
N ARG A 88 3.22 0.53 -14.19
CA ARG A 88 3.53 1.39 -15.34
C ARG A 88 3.21 0.67 -16.65
N SER A 89 2.41 1.32 -17.48
CA SER A 89 2.00 0.79 -18.80
C SER A 89 1.26 -0.56 -18.76
N HIS A 90 0.78 -1.00 -17.59
CA HIS A 90 0.00 -2.22 -17.43
C HIS A 90 -1.49 -1.89 -17.23
N LYS A 91 -2.35 -2.68 -17.86
CA LYS A 91 -3.79 -2.63 -17.60
C LYS A 91 -4.15 -3.33 -16.31
N ILE A 92 -5.35 -3.03 -15.80
CA ILE A 92 -5.93 -3.81 -14.70
C ILE A 92 -6.02 -5.28 -15.10
N SER A 93 -6.47 -5.63 -16.30
CA SER A 93 -6.64 -7.05 -16.67
C SER A 93 -5.35 -7.81 -17.02
N ASP A 94 -4.21 -7.13 -17.12
CA ASP A 94 -2.96 -7.78 -17.53
C ASP A 94 -2.56 -8.88 -16.52
N PRO A 95 -1.99 -10.01 -16.99
CA PRO A 95 -1.48 -11.06 -16.11
C PRO A 95 -0.39 -10.52 -15.18
N CYS A 96 -0.42 -10.96 -13.92
CA CYS A 96 0.54 -10.59 -12.89
C CYS A 96 0.73 -11.74 -11.90
N HIS A 97 1.85 -11.74 -11.16
CA HIS A 97 2.08 -12.69 -10.08
C HIS A 97 1.06 -12.49 -8.95
N GLN A 98 0.56 -13.57 -8.37
CA GLN A 98 -0.38 -13.54 -7.24
C GLN A 98 0.04 -14.58 -6.21
N SER A 99 0.67 -14.12 -5.12
CA SER A 99 1.04 -15.01 -4.01
C SER A 99 -0.18 -15.50 -3.22
N PRO A 100 -0.04 -16.58 -2.42
CA PRO A 100 -1.10 -17.04 -1.51
C PRO A 100 -1.56 -15.94 -0.55
N ILE A 101 -0.63 -15.13 -0.03
CA ILE A 101 -0.94 -14.01 0.88
C ILE A 101 -1.82 -12.98 0.17
N LEU A 102 -1.50 -12.63 -1.07
CA LEU A 102 -2.31 -11.71 -1.87
C LEU A 102 -3.73 -12.24 -2.08
N ASN A 103 -3.88 -13.54 -2.37
CA ASN A 103 -5.19 -14.18 -2.50
C ASN A 103 -5.98 -14.17 -1.19
N SER A 104 -5.32 -14.37 -0.05
CA SER A 104 -5.96 -14.22 1.27
C SER A 104 -6.44 -12.77 1.50
N ILE A 105 -5.64 -11.76 1.13
CA ILE A 105 -6.05 -10.35 1.22
C ILE A 105 -7.29 -10.08 0.35
N LEU A 106 -7.31 -10.60 -0.88
CA LEU A 106 -8.48 -10.48 -1.76
C LEU A 106 -9.73 -11.15 -1.16
N SER A 107 -9.57 -12.32 -0.56
CA SER A 107 -10.66 -13.02 0.13
C SER A 107 -11.19 -12.21 1.32
N ILE A 108 -10.30 -11.60 2.12
CA ILE A 108 -10.68 -10.72 3.23
C ILE A 108 -11.48 -9.53 2.72
N LEU A 109 -10.99 -8.84 1.68
CA LEU A 109 -11.71 -7.71 1.08
C LEU A 109 -13.08 -8.12 0.53
N GLN A 110 -13.19 -9.33 -0.05
CA GLN A 110 -14.48 -9.87 -0.47
C GLN A 110 -15.42 -10.07 0.72
N SER A 111 -14.95 -10.69 1.82
CA SER A 111 -15.77 -10.83 3.03
C SER A 111 -16.24 -9.49 3.59
N LEU A 112 -15.39 -8.46 3.55
CA LEU A 112 -15.76 -7.10 3.95
C LEU A 112 -16.86 -6.50 3.06
N ILE A 113 -16.83 -6.80 1.75
CA ILE A 113 -17.87 -6.39 0.78
C ILE A 113 -19.18 -7.11 1.06
N ASP A 114 -19.13 -8.41 1.37
CA ASP A 114 -20.30 -9.22 1.66
C ASP A 114 -20.99 -8.76 2.95
N TRP A 115 -20.22 -8.35 3.97
CA TRP A 115 -20.77 -7.76 5.19
C TRP A 115 -21.58 -6.48 4.95
N VAL A 116 -21.31 -5.73 3.88
CA VAL A 116 -22.14 -4.57 3.51
C VAL A 116 -23.54 -5.01 3.10
N ASP A 117 -23.67 -6.16 2.43
CA ASP A 117 -24.98 -6.71 2.04
C ASP A 117 -25.74 -7.29 3.25
N GLU A 118 -25.00 -7.88 4.19
CA GLU A 118 -25.55 -8.42 5.44
C GLU A 118 -25.99 -7.33 6.43
N ILE A 119 -25.48 -6.11 6.28
CA ILE A 119 -25.75 -4.98 7.18
C ILE A 119 -26.42 -3.86 6.38
N PRO A 120 -27.72 -4.00 6.02
CA PRO A 120 -28.41 -3.00 5.22
C PRO A 120 -28.54 -1.66 5.95
N PRO A 121 -28.69 -0.54 5.21
CA PRO A 121 -28.90 0.78 5.81
C PRO A 121 -30.21 0.82 6.59
N VAL A 122 -30.17 1.38 7.81
CA VAL A 122 -31.39 1.61 8.60
C VAL A 122 -32.16 2.81 8.06
N GLN A 123 -33.48 2.77 8.17
CA GLN A 123 -34.32 3.92 7.87
C GLN A 123 -34.06 5.01 8.93
N GLN A 124 -33.66 6.19 8.46
CA GLN A 124 -33.37 7.34 9.31
C GLN A 124 -33.91 8.63 8.67
N SER A 125 -34.24 9.61 9.51
CA SER A 125 -34.67 10.94 9.05
C SER A 125 -33.51 11.84 8.63
N SER A 126 -32.30 11.54 9.10
CA SER A 126 -31.08 12.27 8.77
C SER A 126 -30.65 12.03 7.33
N ARG A 127 -30.25 13.11 6.64
CA ARG A 127 -29.62 13.05 5.31
C ARG A 127 -28.12 12.77 5.36
N TYR A 128 -27.52 12.79 6.56
CA TYR A 128 -26.10 12.53 6.78
C TYR A 128 -25.83 11.02 6.84
N GLY A 129 -24.60 10.62 7.14
CA GLY A 129 -24.17 9.22 7.15
C GLY A 129 -25.12 8.25 7.88
N ASN A 130 -25.26 7.04 7.34
CA ASN A 130 -26.15 6.01 7.86
C ASN A 130 -25.53 5.30 9.06
N LEU A 131 -26.31 5.18 10.15
CA LEU A 131 -25.84 4.57 11.40
C LEU A 131 -25.44 3.09 11.25
N SER A 132 -25.94 2.36 10.24
CA SER A 132 -25.51 0.99 9.94
C SER A 132 -24.01 0.87 9.69
N PHE A 133 -23.34 1.94 9.25
CA PHE A 133 -21.87 1.95 9.11
C PHE A 133 -21.17 1.64 10.43
N ARG A 134 -21.72 2.08 11.57
CA ARG A 134 -21.15 1.80 12.89
C ARG A 134 -21.20 0.32 13.23
N VAL A 135 -22.26 -0.36 12.79
CA VAL A 135 -22.41 -1.81 12.96
C VAL A 135 -21.39 -2.54 12.10
N TRP A 136 -21.20 -2.11 10.85
CA TRP A 136 -20.17 -2.66 9.95
C TRP A 136 -18.76 -2.45 10.52
N GLN A 137 -18.43 -1.24 10.99
CA GLN A 137 -17.15 -0.92 11.62
C GLN A 137 -16.92 -1.69 12.93
N SER A 138 -17.94 -1.88 13.76
CA SER A 138 -17.84 -2.71 14.97
C SER A 138 -17.49 -4.16 14.60
N ARG A 139 -18.17 -4.73 13.61
CA ARG A 139 -17.88 -6.09 13.13
C ARG A 139 -16.46 -6.19 12.59
N LEU A 140 -16.01 -5.19 11.83
CA LEU A 140 -14.63 -5.11 11.36
C LEU A 140 -13.65 -5.13 12.53
N PHE A 141 -13.84 -4.27 13.53
CA PHE A 141 -12.94 -4.18 14.68
C PHE A 141 -12.88 -5.52 15.44
N ASP A 142 -14.04 -6.11 15.74
CA ASP A 142 -14.15 -7.36 16.51
C ASP A 142 -13.49 -8.56 15.79
N ASN A 143 -13.39 -8.52 14.46
CA ASN A 143 -12.83 -9.60 13.64
C ASN A 143 -11.42 -9.30 13.10
N SER A 144 -10.89 -8.08 13.29
CA SER A 144 -9.66 -7.63 12.62
C SER A 144 -8.45 -8.51 12.92
N GLU A 145 -8.26 -8.92 14.17
CA GLU A 145 -7.15 -9.82 14.53
C GLU A 145 -7.29 -11.17 13.81
N GLN A 146 -8.47 -11.77 13.84
CA GLN A 146 -8.72 -13.05 13.18
C GLN A 146 -8.52 -12.96 11.66
N LEU A 147 -8.89 -11.84 11.03
CA LEU A 147 -8.63 -11.60 9.61
C LEU A 147 -7.12 -11.61 9.30
N MET A 148 -6.29 -10.97 10.13
CA MET A 148 -4.83 -10.99 9.94
C MET A 148 -4.24 -12.40 10.12
N LEU A 149 -4.73 -13.15 11.10
CA LEU A 149 -4.27 -14.52 11.39
C LEU A 149 -4.55 -15.53 10.27
N GLN A 150 -5.37 -15.18 9.26
CA GLN A 150 -5.60 -16.03 8.09
C GLN A 150 -4.37 -16.19 7.19
N PHE A 151 -3.44 -15.24 7.21
CA PHE A 151 -2.25 -15.26 6.36
C PHE A 151 -0.93 -15.02 7.12
N LEU A 152 -0.98 -14.61 8.39
CA LEU A 152 0.23 -14.44 9.20
C LEU A 152 0.82 -15.79 9.64
N PRO A 153 2.12 -16.03 9.41
CA PRO A 153 2.80 -17.19 9.97
C PRO A 153 2.94 -17.07 11.50
N ASP A 154 3.15 -18.20 12.17
CA ASP A 154 3.12 -18.30 13.64
C ASP A 154 4.11 -17.34 14.34
N ASP A 155 5.29 -17.14 13.76
CA ASP A 155 6.35 -16.27 14.26
C ASP A 155 6.02 -14.76 14.13
N LEU A 156 5.11 -14.41 13.23
CA LEU A 156 4.67 -13.03 12.98
C LEU A 156 3.31 -12.71 13.60
N ARG A 157 2.65 -13.64 14.30
CA ARG A 157 1.34 -13.38 14.93
C ARG A 157 1.36 -12.22 15.91
N SER A 158 2.45 -11.99 16.65
CA SER A 158 2.54 -10.82 17.54
C SER A 158 2.52 -9.48 16.81
N ALA A 159 2.74 -9.44 15.49
CA ALA A 159 2.66 -8.22 14.71
C ALA A 159 1.22 -7.70 14.56
N THR A 160 0.19 -8.51 14.86
CA THR A 160 -1.22 -8.07 14.83
C THR A 160 -1.45 -6.81 15.65
N VAL A 161 -0.74 -6.64 16.77
CA VAL A 161 -0.84 -5.46 17.63
C VAL A 161 -0.59 -4.13 16.89
N GLU A 162 0.27 -4.15 15.87
CA GLU A 162 0.57 -2.97 15.05
C GLU A 162 -0.14 -3.01 13.69
N LEU A 163 -0.39 -4.19 13.12
CA LEU A 163 -1.09 -4.31 11.83
C LEU A 163 -2.59 -3.96 11.92
N VAL A 164 -3.27 -4.41 12.98
CA VAL A 164 -4.72 -4.25 13.15
C VAL A 164 -5.13 -2.77 13.19
N PRO A 165 -4.44 -1.87 13.93
CA PRO A 165 -4.79 -0.45 13.92
C PRO A 165 -4.78 0.20 12.53
N TYR A 166 -3.75 -0.05 11.69
CA TYR A 166 -3.74 0.48 10.31
C TYR A 166 -4.89 -0.09 9.48
N PHE A 167 -5.12 -1.41 9.58
CA PHE A 167 -6.20 -2.08 8.84
C PHE A 167 -7.58 -1.56 9.25
N ALA A 168 -7.88 -1.49 10.55
CA ALA A 168 -9.18 -1.05 11.06
C ALA A 168 -9.50 0.42 10.67
N ASP A 169 -8.47 1.28 10.67
CA ASP A 169 -8.61 2.70 10.31
C ASP A 169 -8.50 2.96 8.80
N SER A 170 -8.48 1.92 7.96
CA SER A 170 -8.39 2.02 6.50
C SER A 170 -9.71 2.36 5.79
N PHE A 171 -10.84 2.26 6.50
CA PHE A 171 -12.17 2.18 5.89
C PHE A 171 -13.15 3.29 6.34
N GLY A 172 -12.67 4.32 7.03
CA GLY A 172 -13.45 5.46 7.50
C GLY A 172 -13.64 5.51 9.01
N ASN A 173 -14.22 6.59 9.52
CA ASN A 173 -14.42 6.80 10.95
C ASN A 173 -15.84 6.46 11.40
N SER A 174 -16.00 5.51 12.32
CA SER A 174 -17.31 5.06 12.82
C SER A 174 -18.13 6.18 13.48
N SER A 175 -17.49 7.08 14.24
CA SER A 175 -18.20 8.16 14.94
C SER A 175 -18.70 9.23 13.98
N ARG A 176 -17.84 9.70 13.08
CA ARG A 176 -18.15 10.76 12.11
C ARG A 176 -18.90 10.25 10.88
N ILE A 177 -18.82 8.95 10.59
CA ILE A 177 -19.41 8.32 9.40
C ILE A 177 -18.86 8.99 8.14
N ASP A 178 -17.54 9.15 8.12
CA ASP A 178 -16.80 9.80 7.04
C ASP A 178 -15.65 8.92 6.55
N TYR A 179 -15.17 9.20 5.34
CA TYR A 179 -14.02 8.55 4.73
C TYR A 179 -13.23 9.58 3.91
N GLY A 180 -11.92 9.40 3.77
CA GLY A 180 -11.07 10.30 3.00
C GLY A 180 -9.64 9.79 2.84
N THR A 181 -8.77 10.65 2.33
CA THR A 181 -7.40 10.30 1.93
C THR A 181 -6.51 9.83 3.10
N GLY A 182 -6.81 10.21 4.34
CA GLY A 182 -6.13 9.67 5.53
C GLY A 182 -6.40 8.17 5.73
N HIS A 183 -7.65 7.74 5.56
CA HIS A 183 -8.04 6.33 5.64
C HIS A 183 -7.45 5.52 4.47
N GLU A 184 -7.46 6.09 3.26
CA GLU A 184 -6.76 5.51 2.11
C GLU A 184 -5.25 5.32 2.38
N THR A 185 -4.64 6.30 3.03
CA THR A 185 -3.23 6.27 3.41
C THR A 185 -2.95 5.21 4.48
N ASN A 186 -3.87 4.97 5.41
CA ASN A 186 -3.78 3.84 6.35
C ASN A 186 -3.85 2.48 5.65
N PHE A 187 -4.65 2.34 4.58
CA PHE A 187 -4.66 1.10 3.80
C PHE A 187 -3.32 0.85 3.11
N ALA A 188 -2.73 1.89 2.49
CA ALA A 188 -1.40 1.80 1.93
C ALA A 188 -0.33 1.53 3.00
N ALA A 189 -0.46 2.12 4.20
CA ALA A 189 0.44 1.90 5.33
C ALA A 189 0.37 0.46 5.84
N TRP A 190 -0.83 -0.14 5.88
CA TRP A 190 -1.01 -1.54 6.20
C TRP A 190 -0.29 -2.45 5.19
N LEU A 191 -0.46 -2.21 3.88
CA LEU A 191 0.28 -2.94 2.83
C LEU A 191 1.79 -2.77 2.96
N TYR A 192 2.26 -1.55 3.28
CA TYR A 192 3.67 -1.28 3.52
C TYR A 192 4.22 -2.05 4.73
N CYS A 193 3.46 -2.15 5.82
CA CYS A 193 3.82 -2.94 6.99
C CYS A 193 3.97 -4.43 6.64
N LEU A 194 3.07 -4.98 5.82
CA LEU A 194 3.17 -6.36 5.33
C LEU A 194 4.43 -6.57 4.46
N ALA A 195 4.74 -5.61 3.57
CA ALA A 195 5.97 -5.65 2.78
C ALA A 195 7.23 -5.58 3.66
N ARG A 196 7.23 -4.72 4.70
CA ARG A 196 8.32 -4.61 5.67
C ARG A 196 8.55 -5.88 6.49
N LEU A 197 7.51 -6.68 6.70
CA LEU A 197 7.60 -7.99 7.35
C LEU A 197 8.04 -9.11 6.39
N GLY A 198 8.26 -8.80 5.10
CA GLY A 198 8.63 -9.77 4.08
C GLY A 198 7.48 -10.67 3.61
N LEU A 199 6.24 -10.35 3.99
CA LEU A 199 5.04 -11.09 3.60
C LEU A 199 4.61 -10.77 2.16
N LEU A 200 4.82 -9.53 1.74
CA LEU A 200 4.59 -9.08 0.36
C LEU A 200 5.94 -8.69 -0.26
N LYS A 201 6.23 -9.22 -1.43
CA LYS A 201 7.48 -8.97 -2.15
C LYS A 201 7.23 -8.06 -3.36
N GLU A 202 8.30 -7.56 -3.96
CA GLU A 202 8.20 -6.70 -5.14
C GLU A 202 7.46 -7.38 -6.31
N GLU A 203 7.57 -8.70 -6.44
CA GLU A 203 6.81 -9.49 -7.44
C GLU A 203 5.29 -9.40 -7.24
N ASP A 204 4.81 -9.11 -6.02
CA ASP A 204 3.38 -8.92 -5.73
C ASP A 204 2.88 -7.51 -6.09
N TYR A 205 3.77 -6.51 -6.24
CA TYR A 205 3.37 -5.09 -6.24
C TYR A 205 2.40 -4.73 -7.36
N GLN A 206 2.60 -5.26 -8.56
CA GLN A 206 1.67 -5.07 -9.68
C GLN A 206 0.26 -5.56 -9.32
N ALA A 207 0.16 -6.71 -8.65
CA ALA A 207 -1.11 -7.30 -8.23
C ALA A 207 -1.70 -6.59 -7.00
N LEU A 208 -0.86 -6.03 -6.11
CA LEU A 208 -1.34 -5.17 -5.02
C LEU A 208 -2.09 -3.96 -5.59
N VAL A 209 -1.61 -3.38 -6.68
CA VAL A 209 -2.31 -2.27 -7.33
C VAL A 209 -3.50 -2.77 -8.16
N SER A 210 -3.28 -3.70 -9.08
CA SER A 210 -4.27 -4.10 -10.10
C SER A 210 -5.32 -5.10 -9.62
N ARG A 211 -5.17 -5.69 -8.42
CA ARG A 211 -6.15 -6.59 -7.81
C ARG A 211 -6.60 -6.06 -6.45
N VAL A 212 -5.68 -5.96 -5.49
CA VAL A 212 -6.02 -5.62 -4.10
C VAL A 212 -6.55 -4.20 -4.00
N PHE A 213 -5.87 -3.21 -4.58
CA PHE A 213 -6.30 -1.82 -4.51
C PHE A 213 -7.56 -1.56 -5.35
N VAL A 214 -7.73 -2.24 -6.49
CA VAL A 214 -9.00 -2.23 -7.24
C VAL A 214 -10.16 -2.77 -6.39
N LYS A 215 -9.96 -3.89 -5.69
CA LYS A 215 -10.97 -4.49 -4.81
C LYS A 215 -11.26 -3.63 -3.58
N TYR A 216 -10.24 -2.95 -3.05
CA TYR A 216 -10.38 -1.94 -2.01
C TYR A 216 -11.27 -0.77 -2.49
N LEU A 217 -11.06 -0.24 -3.70
CA LEU A 217 -11.91 0.82 -4.25
C LEU A 217 -13.35 0.35 -4.49
N GLU A 218 -13.56 -0.90 -4.88
CA GLU A 218 -14.90 -1.50 -4.98
C GLU A 218 -15.61 -1.47 -3.62
N LEU A 219 -14.93 -1.92 -2.55
CA LEU A 219 -15.45 -1.87 -1.18
C LEU A 219 -15.73 -0.42 -0.74
N MET A 220 -14.79 0.50 -0.96
CA MET A 220 -14.94 1.91 -0.54
C MET A 220 -16.10 2.59 -1.25
N ARG A 221 -16.23 2.41 -2.56
CA ARG A 221 -17.41 2.92 -3.30
C ARG A 221 -18.70 2.33 -2.74
N LYS A 222 -18.73 1.02 -2.46
CA LYS A 222 -19.92 0.38 -1.87
C LYS A 222 -20.29 0.99 -0.52
N LEU A 223 -19.32 1.15 0.39
CA LEU A 223 -19.55 1.80 1.70
C LEU A 223 -20.04 3.24 1.54
N GLN A 224 -19.39 4.02 0.66
CA GLN A 224 -19.74 5.42 0.40
C GLN A 224 -21.21 5.57 -0.04
N PHE A 225 -21.72 4.71 -0.92
CA PHE A 225 -23.13 4.78 -1.33
C PHE A 225 -24.10 4.15 -0.35
N VAL A 226 -23.81 2.95 0.14
CA VAL A 226 -24.76 2.20 0.98
C VAL A 226 -24.97 2.92 2.30
N TYR A 227 -23.91 3.51 2.87
CA TYR A 227 -23.97 4.21 4.14
C TYR A 227 -23.86 5.73 4.03
N CYS A 228 -23.88 6.30 2.81
CA CYS A 228 -23.82 7.76 2.59
C CYS A 228 -22.66 8.42 3.37
N LEU A 229 -21.45 7.84 3.30
CA LEU A 229 -20.30 8.38 4.04
C LEU A 229 -20.01 9.81 3.62
N GLU A 230 -19.61 10.65 4.57
CA GLU A 230 -19.22 12.03 4.28
C GLU A 230 -17.75 12.11 3.81
N PRO A 231 -17.39 13.07 2.93
CA PRO A 231 -15.99 13.34 2.59
C PRO A 231 -15.20 13.91 3.78
N ALA A 232 -14.24 13.13 4.30
CA ALA A 232 -13.36 13.55 5.39
C ALA A 232 -12.20 14.41 4.87
N GLY A 233 -12.04 15.60 5.43
CA GLY A 233 -10.91 16.49 5.09
C GLY A 233 -10.96 17.05 3.67
N SER A 234 -12.11 16.97 2.97
CA SER A 234 -12.24 17.45 1.60
C SER A 234 -11.95 18.96 1.51
N HIS A 235 -11.26 19.37 0.45
CA HIS A 235 -11.03 20.79 0.13
C HIS A 235 -12.18 21.37 -0.71
N GLY A 236 -13.37 20.74 -0.64
CA GLY A 236 -14.48 21.00 -1.54
C GLY A 236 -14.06 20.87 -3.00
N VAL A 237 -14.43 21.84 -3.83
CA VAL A 237 -14.11 21.86 -5.27
C VAL A 237 -12.61 21.94 -5.59
N TRP A 238 -11.76 22.31 -4.63
CA TRP A 238 -10.31 22.42 -4.82
C TRP A 238 -9.56 21.14 -4.46
N GLY A 239 -10.26 20.13 -3.94
CA GLY A 239 -9.70 18.80 -3.75
C GLY A 239 -9.50 18.09 -5.10
N LEU A 240 -8.57 17.13 -5.13
CA LEU A 240 -8.40 16.28 -6.31
C LEU A 240 -9.67 15.43 -6.55
N ASP A 241 -10.15 14.81 -5.49
CA ASP A 241 -11.40 14.05 -5.42
C ASP A 241 -11.94 14.14 -3.99
N ASP A 242 -13.20 13.80 -3.78
CA ASP A 242 -13.82 13.88 -2.45
C ASP A 242 -13.22 12.87 -1.47
N TYR A 243 -12.77 11.71 -1.95
CA TYR A 243 -12.41 10.57 -1.11
C TYR A 243 -11.00 10.04 -1.37
N HIS A 244 -10.53 10.07 -2.62
CA HIS A 244 -9.40 9.27 -3.06
C HIS A 244 -8.25 10.09 -3.68
N PHE A 245 -7.01 9.63 -3.51
CA PHE A 245 -5.83 10.23 -4.12
C PHE A 245 -4.98 9.18 -4.85
N LEU A 246 -4.63 8.09 -4.17
CA LEU A 246 -3.75 7.04 -4.68
C LEU A 246 -4.21 6.43 -6.03
N PRO A 247 -5.53 6.25 -6.33
CA PRO A 247 -5.97 5.76 -7.63
C PRO A 247 -5.50 6.62 -8.80
N PHE A 248 -5.36 7.94 -8.59
CA PHE A 248 -4.89 8.87 -9.61
C PHE A 248 -3.37 8.77 -9.81
N ILE A 249 -2.61 8.45 -8.76
CA ILE A 249 -1.18 8.14 -8.88
C ILE A 249 -1.02 6.86 -9.70
N PHE A 250 -1.62 5.75 -9.24
CA PHE A 250 -1.47 4.46 -9.90
C PHE A 250 -2.03 4.47 -11.32
N GLY A 251 -3.23 5.02 -11.50
CA GLY A 251 -3.87 5.11 -12.80
C GLY A 251 -3.14 6.01 -13.80
N SER A 252 -2.47 7.08 -13.35
CA SER A 252 -1.65 7.89 -14.25
C SER A 252 -0.39 7.13 -14.68
N SER A 253 0.17 6.28 -13.81
CA SER A 253 1.29 5.39 -14.15
C SER A 253 0.92 4.36 -15.23
N GLN A 254 -0.27 3.75 -15.14
CA GLN A 254 -0.79 2.84 -16.18
C GLN A 254 -0.81 3.47 -17.58
N LEU A 255 -1.01 4.79 -17.63
CA LEU A 255 -1.18 5.54 -18.87
C LEU A 255 0.13 6.19 -19.37
N ILE A 256 1.25 6.03 -18.64
CA ILE A 256 2.55 6.48 -19.10
C ILE A 256 2.89 5.80 -20.45
N ASP A 257 3.35 6.62 -21.38
CA ASP A 257 3.70 6.23 -22.76
C ASP A 257 2.55 5.61 -23.57
N HIS A 258 1.30 5.73 -23.09
CA HIS A 258 0.13 5.24 -23.83
C HIS A 258 0.00 5.95 -25.19
N LYS A 259 -0.13 5.14 -26.26
CA LYS A 259 -0.04 5.59 -27.66
C LYS A 259 -1.08 6.66 -28.01
N TYR A 260 -2.33 6.46 -27.59
CA TYR A 260 -3.46 7.30 -28.01
C TYR A 260 -4.06 8.15 -26.88
N MET A 261 -4.38 7.55 -25.73
CA MET A 261 -4.93 8.26 -24.58
C MET A 261 -3.90 9.23 -23.96
N LYS A 262 -4.27 10.50 -23.88
CA LYS A 262 -3.50 11.59 -23.24
C LYS A 262 -4.29 12.14 -22.04
N PRO A 263 -3.72 12.97 -21.16
CA PRO A 263 -4.47 13.55 -20.03
C PRO A 263 -5.80 14.19 -20.43
N LYS A 264 -5.85 14.92 -21.55
CA LYS A 264 -7.09 15.51 -22.09
C LYS A 264 -8.17 14.50 -22.50
N SER A 265 -7.81 13.24 -22.70
CA SER A 265 -8.74 12.17 -23.09
C SER A 265 -9.81 11.88 -22.02
N ILE A 266 -9.62 12.32 -20.78
CA ILE A 266 -10.62 12.17 -19.70
C ILE A 266 -11.96 12.88 -20.02
N HIS A 267 -11.96 13.80 -20.99
CA HIS A 267 -13.14 14.51 -21.47
C HIS A 267 -13.93 13.75 -22.53
N ASN A 268 -13.36 12.70 -23.13
CA ASN A 268 -14.02 11.92 -24.15
C ASN A 268 -14.85 10.80 -23.51
N GLN A 269 -16.18 10.85 -23.67
CA GLN A 269 -17.09 9.87 -23.07
C GLN A 269 -16.88 8.45 -23.58
N ASP A 270 -16.60 8.25 -24.87
CA ASP A 270 -16.32 6.93 -25.44
C ASP A 270 -15.09 6.29 -24.79
N ILE A 271 -14.08 7.11 -24.45
CA ILE A 271 -12.90 6.61 -23.74
C ILE A 271 -13.28 6.16 -22.33
N LEU A 272 -14.11 6.92 -21.62
CA LEU A 272 -14.56 6.55 -20.28
C LEU A 272 -15.36 5.24 -20.31
N ASP A 273 -16.30 5.12 -21.24
CA ASP A 273 -17.21 3.98 -21.31
C ASP A 273 -16.47 2.68 -21.68
N ASN A 274 -15.48 2.76 -22.57
CA ASN A 274 -14.77 1.57 -23.06
C ASN A 274 -13.54 1.19 -22.22
N PHE A 275 -12.91 2.13 -21.52
CA PHE A 275 -11.61 1.88 -20.87
C PHE A 275 -11.61 2.04 -19.34
N SER A 276 -12.72 2.46 -18.72
CA SER A 276 -12.82 2.60 -17.25
C SER A 276 -12.62 1.30 -16.46
N LYS A 277 -12.79 0.14 -17.08
CA LYS A 277 -12.50 -1.17 -16.46
C LYS A 277 -11.03 -1.56 -16.49
N GLU A 278 -10.25 -0.96 -17.39
CA GLU A 278 -8.86 -1.31 -17.64
C GLU A 278 -7.86 -0.32 -17.02
N TYR A 279 -8.28 0.93 -16.82
CA TYR A 279 -7.41 2.00 -16.31
C TYR A 279 -8.06 2.69 -15.12
N MET A 280 -7.37 2.65 -13.98
CA MET A 280 -7.85 3.13 -12.69
C MET A 280 -8.14 4.63 -12.71
N TYR A 281 -7.30 5.44 -13.39
CA TYR A 281 -7.55 6.89 -13.53
C TYR A 281 -8.86 7.14 -14.28
N ILE A 282 -9.08 6.41 -15.37
CA ILE A 282 -10.29 6.51 -16.19
C ILE A 282 -11.51 6.04 -15.40
N SER A 283 -11.38 4.98 -14.61
CA SER A 283 -12.40 4.52 -13.66
C SER A 283 -12.82 5.62 -12.69
N CYS A 284 -11.86 6.31 -12.08
CA CYS A 284 -12.14 7.40 -11.14
C CYS A 284 -12.81 8.60 -11.82
N ILE A 285 -12.37 8.99 -13.03
CA ILE A 285 -13.04 10.07 -13.76
C ILE A 285 -14.49 9.70 -14.13
N ALA A 286 -14.71 8.48 -14.64
CA ALA A 286 -16.04 7.99 -14.96
C ALA A 286 -16.94 8.03 -13.72
N PHE A 287 -16.41 7.61 -12.58
CA PHE A 287 -17.10 7.68 -11.30
C PHE A 287 -17.46 9.11 -10.88
N VAL A 288 -16.51 10.04 -10.92
CA VAL A 288 -16.74 11.45 -10.58
C VAL A 288 -17.84 12.05 -11.45
N LYS A 289 -17.81 11.82 -12.77
CA LYS A 289 -18.83 12.32 -13.71
C LYS A 289 -20.20 11.66 -13.52
N GLN A 290 -20.23 10.42 -13.03
CA GLN A 290 -21.48 9.74 -12.71
C GLN A 290 -22.16 10.39 -11.48
N VAL A 291 -21.39 10.68 -10.44
CA VAL A 291 -21.89 11.19 -9.15
C VAL A 291 -22.16 12.68 -9.18
N LYS A 292 -21.21 13.48 -9.69
CA LYS A 292 -21.32 14.94 -9.72
C LYS A 292 -21.97 15.38 -11.03
N LYS A 293 -23.06 16.16 -10.93
CA LYS A 293 -23.79 16.68 -12.10
C LYS A 293 -23.29 18.08 -12.47
N GLY A 294 -23.32 18.38 -13.77
CA GLY A 294 -22.92 19.67 -14.31
C GLY A 294 -21.64 19.59 -15.14
N LEU A 295 -21.04 20.74 -15.43
CA LEU A 295 -19.79 20.82 -16.15
C LEU A 295 -18.64 20.32 -15.28
N PHE A 296 -17.77 19.47 -15.86
CA PHE A 296 -16.65 18.87 -15.13
C PHE A 296 -15.72 19.92 -14.49
N ALA A 297 -15.35 20.94 -15.25
CA ALA A 297 -14.58 22.09 -14.76
C ALA A 297 -15.26 22.86 -13.61
N GLY A 298 -16.59 22.76 -13.48
CA GLY A 298 -17.34 23.45 -12.42
C GLY A 298 -17.30 22.72 -11.07
N HIS A 299 -17.29 21.39 -11.07
CA HIS A 299 -17.32 20.59 -9.84
C HIS A 299 -16.00 19.89 -9.50
N SER A 300 -15.09 19.80 -10.47
CA SER A 300 -13.77 19.17 -10.35
C SER A 300 -12.69 19.96 -11.12
N PRO A 301 -12.54 21.28 -10.85
CA PRO A 301 -11.61 22.14 -11.58
C PRO A 301 -10.16 21.64 -11.54
N LEU A 302 -9.69 21.08 -10.41
CA LEU A 302 -8.31 20.60 -10.33
C LEU A 302 -8.04 19.41 -11.27
N LEU A 303 -8.96 18.45 -11.37
CA LEU A 303 -8.85 17.36 -12.35
C LEU A 303 -8.96 17.87 -13.79
N ASP A 304 -9.76 18.91 -14.02
CA ASP A 304 -9.88 19.57 -15.32
C ASP A 304 -8.56 20.24 -15.73
N ASP A 305 -7.94 21.00 -14.83
CA ASP A 305 -6.65 21.66 -15.05
C ASP A 305 -5.53 20.64 -15.31
N ILE A 306 -5.50 19.54 -14.54
CA ILE A 306 -4.53 18.45 -14.71
C ILE A 306 -4.69 17.80 -16.09
N SER A 307 -5.90 17.76 -16.66
CA SER A 307 -6.12 17.25 -18.02
C SER A 307 -5.40 18.07 -19.11
N GLY A 308 -5.03 19.31 -18.81
CA GLY A 308 -4.23 20.18 -19.67
C GLY A 308 -2.73 19.87 -19.68
N VAL A 309 -2.25 19.01 -18.77
CA VAL A 309 -0.84 18.59 -18.72
C VAL A 309 -0.45 17.78 -19.97
N ALA A 310 0.74 18.03 -20.49
CA ALA A 310 1.17 17.52 -21.79
C ALA A 310 1.20 15.99 -21.92
N ASN A 311 1.56 15.26 -20.85
CA ASN A 311 1.65 13.79 -20.87
C ASN A 311 1.47 13.18 -19.48
N TRP A 312 1.15 11.88 -19.45
CA TRP A 312 0.87 11.14 -18.22
C TRP A 312 2.08 11.00 -17.30
N ASN A 313 3.31 10.98 -17.82
CA ASN A 313 4.52 10.95 -16.99
C ASN A 313 4.62 12.23 -16.13
N LYS A 314 4.35 13.41 -16.72
CA LYS A 314 4.27 14.67 -15.97
C LYS A 314 3.10 14.69 -14.99
N VAL A 315 1.94 14.12 -15.35
CA VAL A 315 0.80 13.98 -14.44
C VAL A 315 1.20 13.12 -13.24
N ASN A 316 1.74 11.93 -13.43
CA ASN A 316 2.13 11.02 -12.36
C ASN A 316 3.19 11.64 -11.43
N SER A 317 4.24 12.25 -12.00
CA SER A 317 5.25 12.98 -11.24
C SER A 317 4.65 14.13 -10.42
N GLY A 318 3.67 14.85 -10.98
CA GLY A 318 2.94 15.91 -10.28
C GLY A 318 2.06 15.36 -9.15
N MET A 319 1.36 14.25 -9.40
CA MET A 319 0.50 13.59 -8.41
C MET A 319 1.31 13.10 -7.21
N LEU A 320 2.49 12.51 -7.41
CA LEU A 320 3.36 12.07 -6.31
C LEU A 320 3.81 13.25 -5.43
N LYS A 321 4.17 14.38 -6.05
CA LYS A 321 4.53 15.61 -5.32
C LYS A 321 3.35 16.18 -4.56
N MET A 322 2.18 16.21 -5.20
CA MET A 322 0.95 16.71 -4.59
C MET A 322 0.48 15.79 -3.46
N TYR A 323 0.61 14.47 -3.57
CA TYR A 323 0.30 13.53 -2.49
C TYR A 323 1.16 13.78 -1.26
N LYS A 324 2.47 13.99 -1.48
CA LYS A 324 3.38 14.35 -0.39
C LYS A 324 2.92 15.65 0.29
N ALA A 325 2.71 16.73 -0.46
CA ALA A 325 2.40 18.05 0.10
C ALA A 325 0.98 18.15 0.71
N GLU A 326 -0.02 17.61 0.03
CA GLU A 326 -1.44 17.79 0.39
C GLU A 326 -2.02 16.64 1.22
N VAL A 327 -1.33 15.50 1.31
CA VAL A 327 -1.72 14.39 2.18
C VAL A 327 -0.69 14.19 3.28
N LEU A 328 0.55 13.81 2.95
CA LEU A 328 1.55 13.37 3.94
C LEU A 328 2.17 14.49 4.79
N GLU A 329 2.18 15.72 4.29
CA GLU A 329 2.66 16.90 5.04
C GLU A 329 1.50 17.71 5.64
N LYS A 330 0.26 17.25 5.45
CA LYS A 330 -0.95 17.98 5.85
C LYS A 330 -1.39 17.59 7.25
N VAL A 331 -1.15 18.47 8.22
CA VAL A 331 -1.45 18.23 9.64
C VAL A 331 -2.88 17.73 9.90
N PRO A 332 -3.96 18.33 9.35
CA PRO A 332 -5.32 17.82 9.57
C PRO A 332 -5.55 16.35 9.19
N ILE A 333 -4.79 15.83 8.22
CA ILE A 333 -4.86 14.44 7.78
C ILE A 333 -3.93 13.60 8.67
N MET A 334 -2.69 14.05 8.81
CA MET A 334 -1.62 13.25 9.39
C MET A 334 -1.58 13.22 10.90
N GLN A 335 -2.30 14.12 11.58
CA GLN A 335 -2.58 14.02 13.01
C GLN A 335 -3.29 12.70 13.38
N HIS A 336 -4.02 12.11 12.44
CA HIS A 336 -4.74 10.85 12.63
C HIS A 336 -3.93 9.62 12.24
N PHE A 337 -2.76 9.79 11.63
CA PHE A 337 -1.91 8.69 11.23
C PHE A 337 -1.22 8.05 12.43
N LEU A 338 -1.05 6.73 12.36
CA LEU A 338 -0.53 5.92 13.46
C LEU A 338 0.97 5.63 13.29
N PHE A 339 1.70 5.58 14.41
CA PHE A 339 3.12 5.24 14.41
C PHE A 339 3.40 4.09 15.36
N GLY A 340 4.30 3.20 14.95
CA GLY A 340 4.74 2.04 15.70
C GLY A 340 6.17 1.62 15.34
N TRP A 341 6.46 0.33 15.39
CA TRP A 341 7.79 -0.20 15.10
C TRP A 341 8.03 -0.40 13.58
N LEU A 342 6.98 -0.74 12.84
CA LEU A 342 6.95 -0.88 11.38
C LEU A 342 6.76 0.46 10.67
N ILE A 343 6.23 1.48 11.33
CA ILE A 343 6.29 2.87 10.82
C ILE A 343 6.73 3.76 11.97
N LYS A 344 8.03 4.04 12.02
CA LYS A 344 8.62 4.81 13.11
C LYS A 344 8.34 6.29 12.95
N TRP A 345 8.12 6.94 14.08
CA TRP A 345 8.25 8.37 14.23
C TRP A 345 9.73 8.75 14.31
N TYR A 346 10.14 9.78 13.57
CA TYR A 346 11.46 10.39 13.67
C TYR A 346 11.30 11.85 14.11
N ASP A 347 11.68 12.17 15.33
CA ASP A 347 11.85 13.56 15.76
C ASP A 347 13.11 14.12 15.10
N HIS A 348 12.98 15.19 14.31
CA HIS A 348 14.12 16.04 13.98
C HIS A 348 14.38 16.96 15.18
N CYS A 349 15.37 16.62 16.00
CA CYS A 349 16.04 17.61 16.84
C CYS A 349 16.94 18.50 15.98
#